data_AF-A0A350I0G3-F1
#
_entry.id   AF-A0A350I0G3-F1
#
_cell.length_a   1.000
_cell.length_b   1.000
_cell.length_c   1.000
_cell.angle_alpha   90.00
_cell.angle_beta   90.00
_cell.angle_gamma   90.00
#
_symmetry.space_group_name_H-M   'P 1'
#
loop_
_entity.id
_entity.type
_entity.pdbx_description
1 polymer ?
#
loop_
_entity_poly.entity_id
_entity_poly.type
_entity_poly.pdbx_seq_one_letter_code
_entity_poly.pdbx_strand_id
1 'polypeptide(L)'
;MDKCLSHAKSSRSNSESFFDPLPYPSHFRLTPENPCKSILKYPLKKKPNANHCIFGLLFLMLFIETGCGNQSGEPPVKTNQILEALFIDNTVKTNIEFHHQAGNPHDYFMPRDMGSGVGLIDYNLDGLLDIYLLQNAGPDSGIKNQLYRQNHDGTFENVSNQSGLDIDGHNMGVAVGDISNDGYPDILVTGYQSTRLFLNQQGKGFVEVTQVSN
;
A
#
# COMPACT_ATOMS: atom_id res chain seq x y z
N MET A 1 -26.34 34.84 59.67
CA MET A 1 -26.58 36.18 59.10
C MET A 1 -25.48 36.38 58.05
N ASP A 2 -25.70 36.45 56.74
CA ASP A 2 -26.79 37.03 55.93
C ASP A 2 -26.89 36.32 54.56
N LYS A 3 -28.08 35.83 54.14
CA LYS A 3 -28.96 36.35 53.06
C LYS A 3 -28.26 36.61 51.71
N CYS A 4 -28.48 35.79 50.67
CA CYS A 4 -29.63 35.78 49.74
C CYS A 4 -30.03 37.14 49.17
N LEU A 5 -29.84 37.30 47.84
CA LEU A 5 -30.56 38.11 46.81
C LEU A 5 -29.57 38.27 45.62
N SER A 6 -29.88 38.18 44.33
CA SER A 6 -31.08 37.90 43.54
C SER A 6 -30.71 37.93 42.04
N HIS A 7 -31.26 36.99 41.26
CA HIS A 7 -31.71 37.10 39.86
C HIS A 7 -30.93 37.91 38.81
N ALA A 8 -30.50 37.23 37.75
CA ALA A 8 -30.74 37.67 36.37
C ALA A 8 -30.85 36.43 35.44
N LYS A 9 -32.08 36.12 35.03
CA LYS A 9 -32.41 35.20 33.92
C LYS A 9 -32.19 35.99 32.62
N SER A 10 -31.46 35.42 31.67
CA SER A 10 -31.58 35.79 30.25
C SER A 10 -31.49 34.54 29.39
N SER A 11 -32.54 34.34 28.61
CA SER A 11 -32.80 33.27 27.68
C SER A 11 -31.70 33.09 26.64
N ARG A 12 -31.30 31.84 26.38
CA ARG A 12 -30.96 31.40 25.03
C ARG A 12 -31.75 30.14 24.71
N SER A 13 -32.34 30.22 23.52
CA SER A 13 -33.26 29.31 22.87
C SER A 13 -32.67 27.92 22.69
N ASN A 14 -33.46 26.91 23.08
CA ASN A 14 -33.36 25.57 22.54
C ASN A 14 -33.76 25.60 21.06
N SER A 15 -32.87 25.19 20.18
CA SER A 15 -33.23 24.61 18.89
C SER A 15 -32.89 23.13 18.97
N GLU A 16 -33.88 22.33 19.34
CA GLU A 16 -33.87 20.90 19.06
C GLU A 16 -33.91 20.72 17.55
N SER A 17 -32.92 20.00 17.01
CA SER A 17 -33.01 19.40 15.68
C SER A 17 -32.38 18.02 15.72
N PHE A 18 -33.23 17.04 16.06
CA PHE A 18 -33.56 15.95 15.15
C PHE A 18 -32.36 15.22 14.53
N PHE A 19 -31.71 14.35 15.32
CA PHE A 19 -31.03 13.16 14.80
C PHE A 19 -31.17 12.03 15.84
N ASP A 20 -32.21 11.22 15.68
CA ASP A 20 -32.26 9.92 16.33
C ASP A 20 -31.21 9.00 15.66
N PRO A 21 -30.34 8.32 16.42
CA PRO A 21 -29.43 7.32 15.85
C PRO A 21 -30.25 6.07 15.48
N LEU A 22 -30.25 5.73 14.19
CA LEU A 22 -30.79 4.44 13.73
C LEU A 22 -30.04 3.28 14.41
N PRO A 23 -30.73 2.20 14.82
CA PRO A 23 -30.10 1.05 15.43
C PRO A 23 -29.23 0.33 14.40
N TYR A 24 -27.91 0.32 14.63
CA TYR A 24 -26.99 -0.56 13.92
C TYR A 24 -27.32 -2.03 14.25
N PRO A 25 -27.40 -2.93 13.27
CA PRO A 25 -27.48 -4.35 13.55
C PRO A 25 -26.14 -4.82 14.14
N SER A 26 -26.13 -4.97 15.47
CA SER A 26 -25.16 -5.83 16.15
C SER A 26 -25.41 -7.25 15.64
N HIS A 27 -24.49 -7.77 14.84
CA HIS A 27 -24.08 -9.19 14.67
C HIS A 27 -23.55 -9.42 13.23
N PHE A 28 -22.32 -8.99 12.96
CA PHE A 28 -21.48 -9.67 11.96
C PHE A 28 -20.29 -10.28 12.69
N ARG A 29 -20.38 -11.59 12.95
CA ARG A 29 -19.36 -12.35 13.66
C ARG A 29 -18.33 -12.81 12.63
N LEU A 30 -17.21 -12.09 12.53
CA LEU A 30 -16.06 -12.57 11.78
C LEU A 30 -15.46 -13.77 12.52
N THR A 31 -15.58 -14.95 11.94
CA THR A 31 -14.80 -16.12 12.38
C THR A 31 -13.34 -15.93 11.96
N PRO A 32 -12.36 -16.39 12.76
CA PRO A 32 -10.96 -16.32 12.37
C PRO A 32 -10.64 -17.50 11.45
N GLU A 33 -10.92 -17.35 10.16
CA GLU A 33 -10.41 -18.28 9.15
C GLU A 33 -9.37 -17.58 8.28
N ASN A 34 -8.11 -17.88 8.62
CA ASN A 34 -6.87 -17.68 7.87
C ASN A 34 -7.02 -17.46 6.35
N PRO A 35 -6.62 -16.31 5.79
CA PRO A 35 -6.37 -16.20 4.37
C PRO A 35 -4.87 -16.35 4.10
N CYS A 36 -4.30 -17.54 4.36
CA CYS A 36 -2.97 -17.87 3.84
C CYS A 36 -2.78 -19.38 3.74
N LYS A 37 -3.41 -20.01 2.74
CA LYS A 37 -2.99 -21.28 2.10
C LYS A 37 -3.98 -21.67 1.01
N SER A 38 -3.84 -21.06 -0.17
CA SER A 38 -4.31 -21.67 -1.41
C SER A 38 -3.14 -21.74 -2.39
N ILE A 39 -2.18 -22.60 -2.04
CA ILE A 39 -1.21 -23.11 -3.02
C ILE A 39 -2.01 -23.98 -3.99
N LEU A 40 -2.12 -23.53 -5.23
CA LEU A 40 -2.66 -24.29 -6.35
C LEU A 40 -1.90 -25.62 -6.45
N LYS A 41 -2.58 -26.72 -6.11
CA LYS A 41 -2.10 -28.08 -6.40
C LYS A 41 -2.27 -28.33 -7.90
N TYR A 42 -1.21 -28.15 -8.68
CA TYR A 42 -1.14 -28.72 -10.02
C TYR A 42 -0.90 -30.23 -9.93
N PRO A 43 -1.64 -31.08 -10.67
CA PRO A 43 -1.35 -32.51 -10.70
C PRO A 43 -0.09 -32.77 -11.54
N LEU A 44 0.95 -33.31 -10.91
CA LEU A 44 2.13 -33.82 -11.61
C LEU A 44 1.72 -35.02 -12.47
N LYS A 45 1.88 -34.86 -13.79
CA LYS A 45 1.61 -35.88 -14.80
C LYS A 45 2.61 -37.04 -14.64
N LYS A 46 2.09 -38.24 -14.40
CA LYS A 46 2.86 -39.47 -14.17
C LYS A 46 3.68 -39.84 -15.42
N LYS A 47 4.97 -40.13 -15.22
CA LYS A 47 5.92 -40.59 -16.24
C LYS A 47 5.51 -41.99 -16.74
N PRO A 48 5.43 -42.27 -18.05
CA PRO A 48 5.17 -43.62 -18.54
C PRO A 48 6.45 -44.46 -18.43
N ASN A 49 6.35 -45.59 -17.77
CA ASN A 49 7.44 -46.56 -17.66
C ASN A 49 7.34 -47.55 -18.82
N ALA A 50 8.48 -47.77 -19.46
CA ALA A 50 8.69 -48.83 -20.43
C ALA A 50 8.62 -50.20 -19.75
N ASN A 51 8.24 -51.20 -20.55
CA ASN A 51 8.44 -52.65 -20.42
C ASN A 51 7.13 -53.46 -20.31
N HIS A 52 7.03 -54.44 -21.22
CA HIS A 52 6.09 -55.58 -21.31
C HIS A 52 4.92 -55.43 -22.28
N CYS A 53 5.13 -55.91 -23.51
CA CYS A 53 4.18 -56.79 -24.21
C CYS A 53 4.94 -57.58 -25.27
N ILE A 54 5.63 -58.62 -24.82
CA ILE A 54 6.04 -59.78 -25.63
C ILE A 54 4.80 -60.69 -25.73
N PHE A 55 4.64 -61.40 -26.86
CA PHE A 55 3.61 -62.40 -27.21
C PHE A 55 2.39 -61.91 -28.02
N GLY A 56 2.65 -61.53 -29.28
CA GLY A 56 1.67 -61.66 -30.37
C GLY A 56 1.87 -63.01 -31.07
N LEU A 57 1.02 -63.98 -30.77
CA LEU A 57 0.97 -65.31 -31.37
C LEU A 57 0.20 -65.27 -32.71
N LEU A 58 0.91 -65.73 -33.76
CA LEU A 58 0.49 -66.36 -35.02
C LEU A 58 -0.97 -66.24 -35.54
N PHE A 59 -1.04 -65.83 -36.82
CA PHE A 59 -1.90 -66.32 -37.92
C PHE A 59 -3.42 -66.09 -37.87
N LEU A 60 -3.97 -65.30 -38.81
CA LEU A 60 -4.81 -65.81 -39.92
C LEU A 60 -5.24 -64.70 -40.92
N MET A 61 -4.84 -64.89 -42.18
CA MET A 61 -5.57 -64.70 -43.45
C MET A 61 -6.21 -63.36 -43.90
N LEU A 62 -5.83 -63.04 -45.15
CA LEU A 62 -6.61 -62.53 -46.28
C LEU A 62 -7.13 -61.07 -46.29
N PHE A 63 -6.62 -60.35 -47.30
CA PHE A 63 -7.22 -59.25 -48.06
C PHE A 63 -8.70 -58.93 -47.80
N ILE A 64 -9.04 -57.63 -47.68
CA ILE A 64 -9.88 -56.89 -48.64
C ILE A 64 -9.74 -55.37 -48.39
N GLU A 65 -9.84 -54.65 -49.48
CA GLU A 65 -9.61 -53.23 -49.74
C GLU A 65 -10.55 -52.22 -49.05
N THR A 66 -10.20 -50.94 -49.27
CA THR A 66 -10.98 -49.69 -49.13
C THR A 66 -11.11 -49.13 -47.71
N GLY A 67 -10.91 -47.85 -47.44
CA GLY A 67 -10.87 -46.69 -48.33
C GLY A 67 -10.38 -45.42 -47.62
N CYS A 68 -10.22 -44.39 -48.45
CA CYS A 68 -9.57 -43.11 -48.20
C CYS A 68 -10.16 -42.27 -47.05
N GLY A 69 -9.28 -41.46 -46.46
CA GLY A 69 -9.66 -40.31 -45.64
C GLY A 69 -8.44 -39.52 -45.16
N ASN A 70 -7.70 -38.87 -46.06
CA ASN A 70 -6.74 -37.83 -45.66
C ASN A 70 -7.53 -36.61 -45.16
N GLN A 71 -7.79 -36.54 -43.85
CA GLN A 71 -8.03 -35.26 -43.20
C GLN A 71 -6.68 -34.64 -42.86
N SER A 72 -6.28 -33.65 -43.65
CA SER A 72 -5.27 -32.68 -43.23
C SER A 72 -5.83 -31.90 -42.04
N GLY A 73 -5.68 -32.45 -40.84
CA GLY A 73 -5.89 -31.73 -39.60
C GLY A 73 -4.77 -30.71 -39.46
N GLU A 74 -5.07 -29.44 -39.68
CA GLU A 74 -4.22 -28.36 -39.21
C GLU A 74 -4.07 -28.54 -37.69
N PRO A 75 -2.84 -28.58 -37.14
CA PRO A 75 -2.67 -28.78 -35.71
C PRO A 75 -3.35 -27.61 -34.97
N PRO A 76 -3.99 -27.85 -33.81
CA PRO A 76 -4.60 -26.78 -33.05
C PRO A 76 -3.53 -25.75 -32.71
N VAL A 77 -3.72 -24.51 -33.20
CA VAL A 77 -2.91 -23.37 -32.77
C VAL A 77 -3.10 -23.26 -31.26
N LYS A 78 -2.11 -23.75 -30.51
CA LYS A 78 -2.02 -23.49 -29.07
C LYS A 78 -1.70 -22.02 -28.94
N THR A 79 -2.74 -21.20 -28.83
CA THR A 79 -2.59 -19.83 -28.35
C THR A 79 -2.20 -19.92 -26.88
N ASN A 80 -0.91 -20.12 -26.63
CA ASN A 80 -0.31 -19.77 -25.35
C ASN A 80 -0.34 -18.24 -25.28
N GLN A 81 -1.49 -17.69 -24.89
CA GLN A 81 -1.50 -16.32 -24.40
C GLN A 81 -0.70 -16.35 -23.11
N ILE A 82 0.57 -15.97 -23.22
CA ILE A 82 1.35 -15.53 -22.08
C ILE A 82 0.55 -14.34 -21.57
N LEU A 83 -0.14 -14.51 -20.43
CA LEU A 83 -0.62 -13.36 -19.68
C LEU A 83 0.63 -12.57 -19.32
N GLU A 84 0.93 -11.53 -20.09
CA GLU A 84 1.88 -10.52 -19.67
C GLU A 84 1.38 -10.01 -18.32
N ALA A 85 2.25 -10.09 -17.30
CA ALA A 85 1.87 -9.66 -15.96
C ALA A 85 1.46 -8.19 -16.01
N LEU A 86 0.25 -7.88 -15.51
CA LEU A 86 -0.27 -6.50 -15.47
C LEU A 86 0.61 -5.60 -14.58
N PHE A 87 1.28 -6.19 -13.59
CA PHE A 87 2.19 -5.50 -12.67
C PHE A 87 3.45 -6.33 -12.46
N ILE A 88 4.58 -5.63 -12.33
CA ILE A 88 5.89 -6.21 -12.06
C ILE A 88 6.44 -5.58 -10.78
N ASP A 89 6.92 -6.40 -9.86
CA ASP A 89 7.65 -5.94 -8.68
C ASP A 89 9.07 -5.50 -9.10
N ASN A 90 9.38 -4.23 -8.85
CA ASN A 90 10.69 -3.63 -9.13
C ASN A 90 11.40 -3.15 -7.85
N THR A 91 10.92 -3.48 -6.66
CA THR A 91 11.51 -3.03 -5.39
C THR A 91 12.99 -3.36 -5.29
N VAL A 92 13.38 -4.60 -5.60
CA VAL A 92 14.78 -5.06 -5.64
C VAL A 92 15.60 -4.29 -6.69
N LYS A 93 15.03 -4.04 -7.87
CA LYS A 93 15.73 -3.34 -8.97
C LYS A 93 15.96 -1.86 -8.65
N THR A 94 15.00 -1.23 -7.96
CA THR A 94 14.99 0.20 -7.67
C THR A 94 15.60 0.52 -6.30
N ASN A 95 15.93 -0.49 -5.50
CA ASN A 95 16.45 -0.33 -4.13
C ASN A 95 15.47 0.40 -3.18
N ILE A 96 14.17 0.19 -3.38
CA ILE A 96 13.13 0.69 -2.48
C ILE A 96 12.71 -0.45 -1.55
N GLU A 97 12.92 -0.26 -0.24
CA GLU A 97 12.53 -1.20 0.82
C GLU A 97 11.65 -0.49 1.84
N PHE A 98 10.36 -0.42 1.56
CA PHE A 98 9.39 0.26 2.42
C PHE A 98 8.27 -0.70 2.85
N HIS A 99 8.06 -0.79 4.16
CA HIS A 99 6.96 -1.53 4.76
C HIS A 99 6.12 -0.56 5.60
N HIS A 100 4.89 -0.29 5.15
CA HIS A 100 3.96 0.56 5.89
C HIS A 100 3.52 -0.12 7.19
N GLN A 101 3.47 0.65 8.27
CA GLN A 101 3.01 0.22 9.59
C GLN A 101 1.91 1.17 10.07
N ALA A 102 0.76 0.59 10.42
CA ALA A 102 -0.41 1.32 10.94
C ALA A 102 -0.45 1.39 12.48
N GLY A 103 0.63 1.01 13.17
CA GLY A 103 0.70 1.07 14.63
C GLY A 103 -0.24 0.10 15.35
N ASN A 104 -0.33 0.25 16.67
CA ASN A 104 -1.17 -0.61 17.51
C ASN A 104 -2.61 -0.05 17.61
N PRO A 105 -3.64 -0.85 17.28
CA PRO A 105 -5.04 -0.40 17.27
C PRO A 105 -5.62 0.01 18.64
N HIS A 106 -4.91 -0.24 19.74
CA HIS A 106 -5.37 0.12 21.09
C HIS A 106 -4.90 1.50 21.56
N ASP A 107 -3.98 2.14 20.84
CA ASP A 107 -3.29 3.34 21.33
C ASP A 107 -3.91 4.64 20.82
N TYR A 108 -4.84 4.58 19.85
CA TYR A 108 -5.47 5.77 19.28
C TYR A 108 -6.81 5.49 18.58
N PHE A 109 -7.71 6.49 18.55
CA PHE A 109 -9.10 6.38 18.09
C PHE A 109 -9.25 6.49 16.55
N MET A 110 -8.37 5.87 15.77
CA MET A 110 -8.52 5.79 14.30
C MET A 110 -8.71 4.35 13.83
N PRO A 111 -9.61 4.12 12.86
CA PRO A 111 -9.67 2.85 12.14
C PRO A 111 -8.32 2.54 11.47
N ARG A 112 -7.84 1.29 11.56
CA ARG A 112 -6.61 0.82 10.88
C ARG A 112 -6.65 0.99 9.36
N ASP A 113 -7.83 1.20 8.79
CA ASP A 113 -8.03 1.43 7.35
C ASP A 113 -7.50 2.80 6.89
N MET A 114 -7.16 3.70 7.83
CA MET A 114 -6.50 4.96 7.51
C MET A 114 -5.02 4.71 7.16
N GLY A 115 -4.73 4.73 5.86
CA GLY A 115 -3.38 4.62 5.32
C GLY A 115 -2.56 5.90 5.43
N SER A 116 -1.31 5.82 4.97
CA SER A 116 -0.41 6.97 4.83
C SER A 116 -0.22 7.37 3.38
N GLY A 117 0.13 8.63 3.18
CA GLY A 117 0.35 9.23 1.87
C GLY A 117 1.75 9.03 1.31
N VAL A 118 1.91 9.50 0.08
CA VAL A 118 3.18 9.59 -0.63
C VAL A 118 3.34 11.00 -1.19
N GLY A 119 4.54 11.55 -1.07
CA GLY A 119 4.94 12.81 -1.71
C GLY A 119 5.94 12.52 -2.81
N LEU A 120 5.73 13.11 -3.98
CA LEU A 120 6.72 13.14 -5.05
C LEU A 120 7.30 14.55 -5.12
N ILE A 121 8.61 14.69 -4.97
CA ILE A 121 9.28 15.98 -4.80
C ILE A 121 10.68 15.90 -5.38
N ASP A 122 11.12 16.90 -6.12
CA ASP A 122 12.54 17.09 -6.46
C ASP A 122 13.12 18.00 -5.37
N TYR A 123 13.60 17.43 -4.26
CA TYR A 123 13.90 18.24 -3.07
C TYR A 123 15.23 18.99 -3.20
N ASN A 124 16.14 18.51 -4.04
CA ASN A 124 17.48 19.04 -4.24
C ASN A 124 17.63 19.78 -5.58
N LEU A 125 16.58 19.86 -6.40
CA LEU A 125 16.54 20.49 -7.72
C LEU A 125 17.52 19.86 -8.72
N ASP A 126 17.71 18.54 -8.64
CA ASP A 126 18.55 17.80 -9.59
C ASP A 126 17.80 17.35 -10.85
N GLY A 127 16.50 17.66 -10.93
CA GLY A 127 15.63 17.33 -12.04
C GLY A 127 15.03 15.92 -11.97
N LEU A 128 15.27 15.18 -10.89
CA LEU A 128 14.67 13.87 -10.63
C LEU A 128 13.63 13.97 -9.52
N LEU A 129 12.54 13.21 -9.66
CA LEU A 129 11.54 13.12 -8.58
C LEU A 129 11.96 12.08 -7.54
N ASP A 130 12.08 12.54 -6.30
CA ASP A 130 12.27 11.75 -5.10
C ASP A 130 10.92 11.30 -4.52
N ILE A 131 10.96 10.29 -3.66
CA ILE A 131 9.76 9.69 -3.06
C ILE A 131 9.81 9.84 -1.55
N TYR A 132 8.81 10.51 -0.98
CA TYR A 132 8.60 10.59 0.46
C TYR A 132 7.42 9.72 0.89
N LEU A 133 7.69 8.69 1.68
CA LEU A 133 6.73 7.69 2.14
C LEU A 133 6.44 7.88 3.62
N LEU A 134 5.16 8.06 3.95
CA LEU A 134 4.72 8.36 5.31
C LEU A 134 4.41 7.07 6.07
N GLN A 135 4.65 7.07 7.38
CA GLN A 135 4.27 6.02 8.32
C GLN A 135 3.16 6.51 9.25
N ASN A 136 2.32 5.58 9.72
CA ASN A 136 1.22 5.86 10.65
C ASN A 136 1.34 5.03 11.95
N ALA A 137 2.57 4.68 12.33
CA ALA A 137 2.82 3.80 13.46
C ALA A 137 2.59 4.47 14.83
N GLY A 138 2.46 5.79 14.84
CA GLY A 138 2.31 6.60 16.05
C GLY A 138 3.63 7.16 16.57
N PRO A 139 3.56 8.12 17.51
CA PRO A 139 4.73 8.72 18.15
C PRO A 139 5.47 7.69 19.01
N ASP A 140 6.79 7.84 19.16
CA ASP A 140 7.69 6.98 19.95
C ASP A 140 7.73 5.51 19.50
N SER A 141 7.13 5.18 18.36
CA SER A 141 7.12 3.82 17.79
C SER A 141 8.48 3.38 17.23
N GLY A 142 9.38 4.35 16.97
CA GLY A 142 10.62 4.13 16.24
C GLY A 142 10.43 3.88 14.75
N ILE A 143 9.19 3.81 14.26
CA ILE A 143 8.86 3.63 12.84
C ILE A 143 8.62 5.01 12.23
N LYS A 144 9.56 5.42 11.38
CA LYS A 144 9.66 6.78 10.84
C LYS A 144 9.33 6.83 9.35
N ASN A 145 8.86 7.98 8.90
CA ASN A 145 8.72 8.28 7.49
C ASN A 145 10.05 8.10 6.76
N GLN A 146 9.99 7.84 5.46
CA GLN A 146 11.18 7.56 4.65
C GLN A 146 11.25 8.44 3.40
N LEU A 147 12.38 9.13 3.21
CA LEU A 147 12.70 9.86 1.98
C LEU A 147 13.69 9.04 1.15
N TYR A 148 13.33 8.77 -0.09
CA TYR A 148 14.14 8.09 -1.08
C TYR A 148 14.54 9.07 -2.18
N ARG A 149 15.84 9.39 -2.26
CA ARG A 149 16.39 10.20 -3.34
C ARG A 149 16.61 9.36 -4.58
N GLN A 150 16.16 9.80 -5.74
CA GLN A 150 16.43 9.12 -7.00
C GLN A 150 17.88 9.36 -7.45
N ASN A 151 18.52 8.33 -8.00
CA ASN A 151 19.80 8.42 -8.67
C ASN A 151 19.57 8.42 -10.20
N HIS A 152 20.52 8.97 -10.97
CA HIS A 152 20.42 9.03 -12.42
C HIS A 152 20.31 7.67 -13.14
N ASP A 153 20.64 6.56 -12.46
CA ASP A 153 20.48 5.19 -12.98
C ASP A 153 19.07 4.61 -12.72
N GLY A 154 18.18 5.38 -12.09
CA GLY A 154 16.81 4.98 -11.75
C GLY A 154 16.70 4.17 -10.46
N THR A 155 17.80 3.99 -9.72
CA THR A 155 17.76 3.46 -8.36
C THR A 155 17.44 4.55 -7.35
N PHE A 156 17.11 4.16 -6.12
CA PHE A 156 16.82 5.08 -5.02
C PHE A 156 17.75 4.83 -3.84
N GLU A 157 18.14 5.92 -3.17
CA GLU A 157 18.88 5.89 -1.91
C GLU A 157 17.97 6.38 -0.77
N ASN A 158 17.90 5.62 0.33
CA ASN A 158 17.21 6.09 1.53
C ASN A 158 18.06 7.16 2.23
N VAL A 159 17.59 8.41 2.18
CA VAL A 159 18.25 9.59 2.77
C VAL A 159 17.49 10.16 3.96
N SER A 160 16.59 9.37 4.57
CA SER A 160 15.63 9.84 5.57
C SER A 160 16.30 10.47 6.78
N ASN A 161 17.35 9.84 7.30
CA ASN A 161 18.03 10.32 8.51
C ASN A 161 18.81 11.62 8.25
N GLN A 162 19.38 11.78 7.06
CA GLN A 162 20.13 12.96 6.67
C GLN A 162 19.21 14.12 6.27
N SER A 163 17.99 13.82 5.80
CA SER A 163 17.05 14.83 5.32
C SER A 163 16.31 15.55 6.45
N GLY A 164 16.28 15.03 7.67
CA GLY A 164 15.48 15.58 8.77
C GLY A 164 13.98 15.28 8.65
N LEU A 165 13.58 14.40 7.72
CA LEU A 165 12.20 13.95 7.54
C LEU A 165 11.91 12.57 8.13
N ASP A 166 12.87 11.97 8.86
CA ASP A 166 12.73 10.70 9.57
C ASP A 166 11.93 10.86 10.87
N ILE A 167 10.72 11.38 10.73
CA ILE A 167 9.80 11.64 11.83
C ILE A 167 8.85 10.45 12.03
N ASP A 168 8.54 10.12 13.27
CA ASP A 168 7.48 9.19 13.64
C ASP A 168 6.14 9.94 13.82
N GLY A 169 5.08 9.23 14.19
CA GLY A 169 3.76 9.82 14.37
C GLY A 169 2.66 9.12 13.57
N HIS A 170 1.46 9.67 13.69
CA HIS A 170 0.30 9.23 12.92
C HIS A 170 0.21 10.00 11.61
N ASN A 171 1.23 9.89 10.75
CA ASN A 171 1.34 10.71 9.55
C ASN A 171 0.47 10.12 8.42
N MET A 172 -0.29 11.00 7.78
CA MET A 172 -1.37 10.63 6.86
C MET A 172 -1.23 11.33 5.51
N GLY A 173 -1.22 12.66 5.49
CA GLY A 173 -1.15 13.43 4.26
C GLY A 173 0.17 14.18 4.13
N VAL A 174 0.56 14.44 2.89
CA VAL A 174 1.70 15.30 2.57
C VAL A 174 1.30 16.28 1.49
N ALA A 175 1.71 17.53 1.65
CA ALA A 175 1.63 18.56 0.63
C ALA A 175 3.02 19.16 0.40
N VAL A 176 3.30 19.52 -0.85
CA VAL A 176 4.57 20.06 -1.31
C VAL A 176 4.33 21.44 -1.90
N GLY A 177 5.16 22.41 -1.57
CA GLY A 177 5.12 23.75 -2.15
C GLY A 177 6.23 24.64 -1.60
N ASP A 178 6.63 25.66 -2.35
CA ASP A 178 7.62 26.65 -1.90
C ASP A 178 6.92 27.74 -1.08
N ILE A 179 6.86 27.55 0.24
CA ILE A 179 6.21 28.49 1.18
C ILE A 179 7.19 29.59 1.59
N SER A 180 8.48 29.26 1.66
CA SER A 180 9.54 30.20 2.01
C SER A 180 9.90 31.17 0.86
N ASN A 181 9.46 30.88 -0.36
CA ASN A 181 9.77 31.60 -1.60
C ASN A 181 11.29 31.68 -1.86
N ASP A 182 12.00 30.58 -1.59
CA ASP A 182 13.44 30.44 -1.82
C ASP A 182 13.77 29.61 -3.07
N GLY A 183 12.75 29.13 -3.77
CA GLY A 183 12.86 28.31 -4.97
C GLY A 183 13.00 26.82 -4.69
N TYR A 184 13.08 26.38 -3.43
CA TYR A 184 13.12 24.98 -3.04
C TYR A 184 11.76 24.54 -2.47
N PRO A 185 11.29 23.34 -2.81
CA PRO A 185 9.99 22.88 -2.32
C PRO A 185 10.06 22.51 -0.83
N ASP A 186 9.16 23.10 -0.04
CA ASP A 186 8.90 22.78 1.36
C ASP A 186 7.85 21.67 1.49
N ILE A 187 7.74 21.10 2.70
CA ILE A 187 6.85 19.96 2.97
C ILE A 187 5.94 20.24 4.16
N LEU A 188 4.63 20.03 3.98
CA LEU A 188 3.66 19.96 5.06
C LEU A 188 3.21 18.51 5.26
N VAL A 189 3.44 17.97 6.46
CA VAL A 189 2.96 16.64 6.87
C VAL A 189 1.74 16.82 7.78
N THR A 190 0.65 16.15 7.45
CA THR A 190 -0.58 16.12 8.25
C THR A 190 -0.75 14.75 8.89
N GLY A 191 -1.32 14.72 10.08
CA GLY A 191 -1.53 13.50 10.83
C GLY A 191 -2.55 13.64 11.94
N TYR A 192 -2.82 12.54 12.64
CA TYR A 192 -3.68 12.60 13.82
C TYR A 192 -3.01 13.43 14.93
N GLN A 193 -3.70 14.48 15.39
CA GLN A 193 -3.22 15.40 16.43
C GLN A 193 -1.88 16.09 16.11
N SER A 194 -1.46 16.09 14.84
CA SER A 194 -0.19 16.69 14.41
C SER A 194 -0.32 17.25 13.01
N THR A 195 0.25 18.43 12.79
CA THR A 195 0.47 19.00 11.46
C THR A 195 1.79 19.73 11.52
N ARG A 196 2.75 19.30 10.71
CA ARG A 196 4.13 19.76 10.78
C ARG A 196 4.60 20.34 9.46
N LEU A 197 5.16 21.55 9.51
CA LEU A 197 5.75 22.22 8.36
C LEU A 197 7.27 22.11 8.42
N PHE A 198 7.87 21.73 7.31
CA PHE A 198 9.29 21.52 7.12
C PHE A 198 9.80 22.42 6.02
N LEU A 199 10.73 23.32 6.34
CA LEU A 199 11.38 24.18 5.36
C LEU A 199 12.61 23.51 4.79
N ASN A 200 12.70 23.48 3.46
CA ASN A 200 13.86 22.97 2.76
C ASN A 200 15.08 23.87 3.00
N GLN A 201 16.25 23.27 3.16
CA GLN A 201 17.52 23.96 3.38
C GLN A 201 18.35 23.97 2.09
N GLN A 202 17.75 24.47 1.01
CA GLN A 202 18.38 24.56 -0.32
C GLN A 202 18.91 23.21 -0.83
N GLY A 203 18.10 22.16 -0.70
CA GLY A 203 18.42 20.80 -1.16
C GLY A 203 19.31 20.00 -0.21
N LYS A 204 19.64 20.54 0.98
CA LYS A 204 20.49 19.84 1.96
C LYS A 204 19.69 19.02 2.98
N GLY A 205 18.38 19.15 2.98
CA GLY A 205 17.48 18.55 3.96
C GLY A 205 16.42 19.55 4.41
N PHE A 206 15.78 19.26 5.53
CA PHE A 206 14.61 19.97 6.01
C PHE A 206 14.74 20.30 7.49
N VAL A 207 14.14 21.43 7.89
CA VAL A 207 14.02 21.85 9.28
C VAL A 207 12.55 22.04 9.61
N GLU A 208 12.10 21.40 10.68
CA GLU A 208 10.75 21.61 11.20
C GLU A 208 10.61 23.03 11.78
N VAL A 209 9.55 23.74 11.39
CA VAL A 209 9.25 25.11 11.87
C VAL A 209 7.91 25.21 12.60
N THR A 210 7.24 24.10 12.83
CA THR A 210 5.99 24.03 13.58
C THR A 210 6.22 24.45 15.03
N GLN A 211 5.42 25.40 15.52
CA GLN A 211 5.33 25.64 16.96
C GLN A 211 4.22 24.78 17.54
N VAL A 212 4.51 24.09 18.64
CA VAL A 212 3.46 23.45 19.44
C VAL A 212 2.58 24.56 19.99
N SER A 213 1.31 24.59 19.58
CA SER A 213 0.32 25.45 20.21
C SER A 213 -0.03 24.82 21.56
N ASN A 214 0.44 25.45 22.64
CA ASN A 214 0.08 25.10 24.02
C ASN A 214 -1.35 25.52 24.36
#